data_AF-A0A929WWB2-F1
#
_entry.id   AF-A0A929WWB2-F1
#
_cell.length_a   1.000
_cell.length_b   1.000
_cell.length_c   1.000
_cell.angle_alpha   90.00
_cell.angle_beta   90.00
_cell.angle_gamma   90.00
#
_symmetry.space_group_name_H-M   'P 1'
#
loop_
_entity.id
_entity.type
_entity.pdbx_description
1 polymer ?
#
loop_
_entity_poly.entity_id
_entity_poly.type
_entity_poly.pdbx_seq_one_letter_code
_entity_poly.pdbx_strand_id
1 'polypeptide(L)'
;MTIIQWNHAEVQRAATDAAYAAASLNGVSVHSPATGSKAQATLDEKIRGLKQAITDIATKAKTTSENLTTADKAFRDNESHSGGKITKSGRYPPNTAVETHPPSPRMNIPY
;
A
#
# COMPACT_ATOMS: atom_id res chain seq x y z
N MET A 1 31.33 -12.05 -3.60
CA MET A 1 30.44 -12.06 -2.42
C MET A 1 29.38 -11.01 -2.64
N THR A 2 28.14 -11.42 -2.90
CA THR A 2 27.03 -10.50 -3.19
C THR A 2 26.43 -10.07 -1.86
N ILE A 3 26.53 -8.79 -1.53
CA ILE A 3 25.90 -8.24 -0.32
C ILE A 3 24.44 -8.01 -0.67
N ILE A 4 23.53 -8.79 -0.11
CA ILE A 4 22.11 -8.48 -0.16
C ILE A 4 21.89 -7.29 0.77
N GLN A 5 21.57 -6.13 0.20
CA GLN A 5 21.19 -4.95 0.97
C GLN A 5 19.68 -5.04 1.24
N TRP A 6 19.30 -5.25 2.50
CA TRP A 6 17.90 -5.28 2.93
C TRP A 6 17.59 -4.03 3.76
N ASN A 7 16.64 -3.21 3.28
CA ASN A 7 16.23 -2.01 4.00
C ASN A 7 14.96 -2.29 4.81
N HIS A 8 15.15 -2.63 6.09
CA HIS A 8 14.05 -2.90 7.01
C HIS A 8 13.00 -1.79 7.09
N ALA A 9 13.40 -0.52 7.00
CA ALA A 9 12.47 0.60 7.12
C ALA A 9 11.56 0.72 5.89
N GLU A 10 12.11 0.50 4.69
CA GLU A 10 11.33 0.50 3.44
C GLU A 10 10.38 -0.69 3.38
N VAL A 11 10.84 -1.86 3.79
CA VAL A 11 10.01 -3.08 3.82
C VAL A 11 8.87 -2.93 4.83
N GLN A 12 9.14 -2.39 6.02
CA GLN A 12 8.12 -2.13 7.03
C GLN A 12 7.09 -1.09 6.56
N ARG A 13 7.54 -0.04 5.87
CA ARG A 13 6.64 0.94 5.24
C ARG A 13 5.74 0.27 4.20
N ALA A 14 6.32 -0.49 3.29
CA ALA A 14 5.56 -1.20 2.26
C ALA A 14 4.54 -2.20 2.85
N ALA A 15 4.89 -2.90 3.93
CA ALA A 15 3.95 -3.76 4.65
C ALA A 15 2.77 -2.96 5.23
N THR A 16 3.06 -1.82 5.86
CA THR A 16 2.05 -0.93 6.44
C THR A 16 1.11 -0.37 5.37
N ASP A 17 1.67 0.10 4.25
CA ASP A 17 0.89 0.64 3.13
C ASP A 17 -0.02 -0.43 2.52
N ALA A 18 0.47 -1.67 2.38
CA ALA A 18 -0.31 -2.79 1.89
C ALA A 18 -1.45 -3.18 2.87
N ALA A 19 -1.19 -3.18 4.18
CA ALA A 19 -2.22 -3.39 5.19
C ALA A 19 -3.30 -2.30 5.16
N TYR A 20 -2.89 -1.04 5.02
CA TYR A 20 -3.81 0.09 4.89
C TYR A 20 -4.67 0.00 3.62
N ALA A 21 -4.08 -0.39 2.49
CA ALA A 21 -4.80 -0.62 1.25
C ALA A 21 -5.85 -1.73 1.41
N ALA A 22 -5.49 -2.85 2.05
CA ALA A 22 -6.42 -3.95 2.32
C ALA A 22 -7.59 -3.50 3.20
N ALA A 23 -7.32 -2.75 4.27
CA ALA A 23 -8.34 -2.21 5.17
C ALA A 23 -9.27 -1.22 4.44
N SER A 24 -8.70 -0.34 3.61
CA SER A 24 -9.47 0.65 2.85
C SER A 24 -10.41 -0.01 1.85
N LEU A 25 -9.95 -1.04 1.14
CA LEU A 25 -10.75 -1.80 0.18
C LEU A 25 -11.90 -2.56 0.84
N ASN A 26 -11.67 -3.13 2.03
CA ASN A 26 -12.73 -3.78 2.81
C ASN A 26 -13.81 -2.80 3.30
N GLY A 27 -13.49 -1.50 3.37
CA GLY A 27 -14.46 -0.44 3.71
C GLY A 27 -15.32 0.03 2.55
N VAL A 28 -15.04 -0.38 1.30
CA VAL A 28 -15.78 0.10 0.12
C VAL A 28 -17.13 -0.60 0.02
N SER A 29 -18.20 0.19 0.15
CA SER A 29 -19.58 -0.27 -0.10
C SER A 29 -20.04 0.12 -1.49
N VAL A 30 -20.43 -0.86 -2.31
CA VAL A 30 -20.97 -0.65 -3.67
C VAL A 30 -22.43 -1.10 -3.73
N HIS A 31 -23.32 -0.20 -4.13
CA HIS A 31 -24.77 -0.43 -4.22
C HIS A 31 -25.30 -0.19 -5.64
N SER A 32 -26.39 -0.89 -5.98
CA SER A 32 -27.07 -0.74 -7.27
C SER A 32 -28.05 0.41 -7.22
N PRO A 33 -27.90 1.44 -8.07
CA PRO A 33 -28.79 2.59 -8.06
C PRO A 33 -30.11 2.36 -8.83
N ALA A 34 -30.30 1.20 -9.46
CA ALA A 34 -31.25 1.04 -10.56
C ALA A 34 -32.42 0.09 -10.26
N THR A 35 -32.84 0.00 -8.99
CA THR A 35 -33.97 -0.82 -8.55
C THR A 35 -35.24 -0.47 -9.34
N GLY A 36 -35.88 -1.46 -9.96
CA GLY A 36 -37.10 -1.32 -10.77
C GLY A 36 -36.87 -0.97 -12.24
N SER A 37 -35.63 -0.80 -12.69
CA SER A 37 -35.32 -0.52 -14.10
C SER A 37 -35.09 -1.78 -14.93
N LYS A 38 -35.30 -1.71 -16.25
CA LYS A 38 -34.93 -2.78 -17.20
C LYS A 38 -33.42 -3.10 -17.19
N ALA A 39 -32.60 -2.15 -16.76
CA ALA A 39 -31.14 -2.28 -16.68
C ALA A 39 -30.65 -2.89 -15.35
N GLN A 40 -31.56 -3.14 -14.39
CA GLN A 40 -31.21 -3.57 -13.04
C GLN A 40 -30.34 -4.83 -13.04
N ALA A 41 -30.74 -5.88 -13.76
CA ALA A 41 -30.01 -7.15 -13.79
C ALA A 41 -28.56 -6.99 -14.28
N THR A 42 -28.36 -6.21 -15.35
CA THR A 42 -27.02 -5.94 -15.89
C THR A 42 -26.17 -5.10 -14.93
N LEU A 43 -26.77 -4.12 -14.25
CA LEU A 43 -26.05 -3.29 -13.27
C LEU A 43 -25.69 -4.09 -12.01
N ASP A 44 -26.59 -4.95 -11.54
CA ASP A 44 -26.35 -5.85 -10.41
C ASP A 44 -25.20 -6.82 -10.70
N GLU A 45 -25.12 -7.36 -11.92
CA GLU A 45 -24.01 -8.20 -12.35
C GLU A 45 -22.67 -7.44 -12.36
N LYS A 46 -22.65 -6.22 -12.90
CA LYS A 46 -21.44 -5.37 -12.89
C LYS A 46 -21.00 -5.05 -11.47
N ILE A 47 -21.93 -4.76 -10.57
CA ILE A 47 -21.64 -4.47 -9.17
C ILE A 47 -21.11 -5.71 -8.45
N ARG A 48 -21.66 -6.89 -8.73
CA ARG A 48 -21.11 -8.15 -8.22
C ARG A 48 -19.67 -8.36 -8.70
N GLY A 49 -19.38 -8.10 -9.98
CA GLY A 49 -18.02 -8.16 -10.52
C GLY A 49 -17.07 -7.17 -9.83
N LEU A 50 -17.51 -5.94 -9.60
CA LEU A 50 -16.74 -4.94 -8.86
C LEU A 50 -16.47 -5.35 -7.41
N LYS A 51 -17.47 -5.88 -6.70
CA LYS A 51 -17.31 -6.40 -5.34
C LYS A 51 -16.29 -7.53 -5.27
N GLN A 52 -16.33 -8.45 -6.23
CA GLN A 52 -15.34 -9.52 -6.33
C GLN A 52 -13.93 -8.95 -6.54
N ALA A 53 -13.76 -8.04 -7.50
CA ALA A 53 -12.47 -7.43 -7.79
C ALA A 53 -11.90 -6.68 -6.58
N ILE A 54 -12.74 -5.92 -5.84
CA ILE A 54 -12.34 -5.24 -4.60
C ILE A 54 -11.85 -6.25 -3.56
N THR A 55 -12.58 -7.36 -3.39
CA THR A 55 -12.22 -8.43 -2.44
C THR A 55 -10.90 -9.10 -2.82
N ASP A 56 -10.69 -9.37 -4.10
CA ASP A 56 -9.47 -10.00 -4.60
C ASP A 56 -8.25 -9.09 -4.39
N ILE A 57 -8.38 -7.78 -4.65
CA ILE A 57 -7.30 -6.81 -4.42
C ILE A 57 -7.03 -6.66 -2.92
N ALA A 58 -8.08 -6.59 -2.09
CA ALA A 58 -7.93 -6.50 -0.64
C ALA A 58 -7.18 -7.71 -0.07
N THR A 59 -7.53 -8.91 -0.55
CA THR A 59 -6.86 -10.16 -0.17
C THR A 59 -5.39 -10.16 -0.57
N LYS A 60 -5.08 -9.78 -1.83
CA LYS A 60 -3.70 -9.69 -2.31
C LYS A 60 -2.88 -8.69 -1.49
N ALA A 61 -3.43 -7.50 -1.21
CA ALA A 61 -2.75 -6.48 -0.42
C ALA A 61 -2.47 -6.97 1.02
N LYS A 62 -3.41 -7.68 1.64
CA LYS A 62 -3.21 -8.30 2.95
C LYS A 62 -2.08 -9.34 2.90
N THR A 63 -2.11 -10.26 1.94
CA THR A 63 -1.07 -11.27 1.77
C THR A 63 0.31 -10.63 1.50
N THR A 64 0.37 -9.54 0.73
CA THR A 64 1.62 -8.79 0.52
C THR A 64 2.16 -8.23 1.83
N SER A 65 1.32 -7.62 2.67
CA SER A 65 1.72 -7.14 4.00
C SER A 65 2.30 -8.25 4.87
N GLU A 66 1.61 -9.40 4.93
CA GLU A 66 2.03 -10.56 5.73
C GLU A 66 3.36 -11.14 5.24
N ASN A 67 3.54 -11.25 3.92
CA ASN A 67 4.77 -11.73 3.31
C ASN A 67 5.96 -10.80 3.56
N LEU A 68 5.76 -9.48 3.44
CA LEU A 68 6.80 -8.49 3.72
C LEU A 68 7.21 -8.52 5.20
N THR A 69 6.23 -8.64 6.11
CA THR A 69 6.49 -8.77 7.55
C THR A 69 7.28 -10.04 7.87
N THR A 70 6.91 -11.15 7.24
CA THR A 70 7.59 -12.45 7.41
C THR A 70 9.01 -12.39 6.87
N ALA A 71 9.20 -11.80 5.69
CA ALA A 71 10.52 -11.62 5.09
C ALA A 71 11.40 -10.72 5.96
N ASP A 72 10.87 -9.60 6.47
CA ASP A 72 11.63 -8.70 7.35
C ASP A 72 12.13 -9.42 8.61
N LYS A 73 11.26 -10.24 9.22
CA LYS A 73 11.61 -11.07 10.36
C LYS A 73 12.73 -12.07 10.01
N ALA A 74 12.59 -12.79 8.90
CA ALA A 74 13.59 -13.78 8.49
C ALA A 74 14.97 -13.14 8.22
N PHE A 75 14.99 -11.93 7.63
CA PHE A 75 16.21 -11.16 7.48
C PHE A 75 16.83 -10.82 8.83
N ARG A 76 16.07 -10.24 9.77
CA ARG A 76 16.56 -9.90 11.13
C ARG A 76 17.10 -11.11 11.87
N ASP A 77 16.39 -12.24 11.80
CA ASP A 77 16.83 -13.49 12.42
C ASP A 77 18.20 -13.90 11.82
N ASN A 78 18.35 -13.87 10.50
CA ASN A 78 19.62 -14.18 9.85
C ASN A 78 20.75 -13.20 10.24
N GLU A 79 20.46 -11.90 10.38
CA GLU A 79 21.46 -10.92 10.84
C GLU A 79 21.94 -11.26 12.26
N SER A 80 21.02 -11.65 13.14
CA SER A 80 21.34 -12.01 14.54
C SER A 80 22.12 -13.32 14.67
N HIS A 81 21.84 -14.32 13.83
CA HIS A 81 22.52 -15.62 13.86
C HIS A 81 23.91 -15.57 13.21
N SER A 82 24.12 -14.66 12.26
CA SER A 82 25.36 -14.64 11.48
C SER A 82 26.55 -14.04 12.21
N GLY A 83 26.38 -13.36 13.36
CA GLY A 83 27.45 -12.80 14.22
C GLY A 83 28.43 -11.80 13.56
N GLY A 84 28.39 -11.70 12.22
CA GLY A 84 29.32 -10.99 11.38
C GLY A 84 28.56 -10.04 10.47
N LYS A 85 28.56 -8.76 10.86
CA LYS A 85 28.42 -7.58 10.00
C LYS A 85 27.59 -7.83 8.72
N ILE A 86 26.26 -7.82 8.83
CA ILE A 86 25.52 -7.08 7.80
C ILE A 86 25.95 -5.63 8.02
N THR A 87 26.97 -5.22 7.29
CA THR A 87 27.45 -3.83 7.29
C THR A 87 26.23 -2.98 7.02
N LYS A 88 25.79 -2.25 8.03
CA LYS A 88 24.74 -1.22 8.02
C LYS A 88 25.03 -0.27 6.86
N SER A 89 24.62 -0.65 5.65
CA SER A 89 25.05 0.01 4.43
C SER A 89 24.11 1.17 4.17
N GLY A 90 24.66 2.37 4.24
CA GLY A 90 24.02 3.59 3.80
C GLY A 90 23.18 4.26 4.88
N ARG A 91 23.79 5.16 5.65
CA ARG A 91 23.08 6.40 5.96
C ARG A 91 22.69 7.00 4.61
N TYR A 92 21.41 7.00 4.27
CA TYR A 92 20.94 7.93 3.24
C TYR A 92 21.18 9.36 3.76
N PRO A 93 21.59 10.30 2.90
CA PRO A 93 21.58 11.70 3.27
C PRO A 93 20.16 12.10 3.72
N PRO A 94 20.03 13.04 4.67
CA PRO A 94 18.72 13.50 5.12
C PRO A 94 17.89 13.88 3.90
N ASN A 95 16.61 13.49 3.92
CA ASN A 95 15.66 13.85 2.88
C ASN A 95 15.48 15.38 2.89
N THR A 96 16.34 16.11 2.19
CA THR A 96 16.22 17.55 1.96
C THR A 96 15.29 17.87 0.79
N ALA A 97 14.49 16.91 0.33
CA ALA A 97 13.25 17.24 -0.37
C ALA A 97 12.24 17.75 0.65
N VAL A 98 12.52 18.94 1.20
CA VAL A 98 11.45 19.86 1.54
C VAL A 98 10.74 20.11 0.21
N GLU A 99 9.56 19.53 0.03
CA GLU A 99 8.64 20.01 -0.99
C GLU A 99 8.37 21.49 -0.67
N THR A 100 9.15 22.37 -1.30
CA THR A 100 8.73 23.75 -1.47
C THR A 100 7.61 23.74 -2.50
N HIS A 101 6.40 23.38 -2.06
CA HIS A 101 5.20 23.80 -2.78
C HIS A 101 5.23 25.33 -2.77
N PRO A 102 5.34 26.00 -3.93
CA PRO A 102 5.01 27.42 -3.96
C PRO A 102 3.57 27.56 -3.48
N PRO A 103 3.25 28.55 -2.63
CA PRO A 103 1.87 28.79 -2.22
C PRO A 103 1.02 28.95 -3.48
N SER A 104 -0.08 28.21 -3.55
CA SER A 104 -1.02 28.28 -4.67
C SER A 104 -1.42 29.75 -4.89
N PRO A 105 -1.41 30.26 -6.13
CA PRO A 105 -1.82 31.63 -6.40
C PRO A 105 -3.26 31.81 -5.92
N ARG A 106 -3.47 32.77 -5.01
CA ARG A 106 -4.81 33.21 -4.61
C ARG A 106 -5.51 33.74 -5.85
N MET A 107 -6.48 32.99 -6.35
CA MET A 107 -7.38 33.44 -7.40
C MET A 107 -8.23 34.57 -6.81
N ASN A 108 -7.90 35.81 -7.17
CA ASN A 108 -8.67 36.98 -6.78
C ASN A 108 -9.95 36.98 -7.63
N ILE A 109 -11.09 36.69 -7.00
CA ILE A 109 -12.40 36.77 -7.65
C ILE A 109 -12.93 38.18 -7.36
N PRO A 110 -12.91 39.12 -8.32
CA PRO A 110 -13.59 40.39 -8.13
C PRO A 110 -15.11 40.15 -8.08
N TYR A 111 -15.77 40.77 -7.10
CA TYR A 111 -17.23 40.89 -7.00
C TYR A 111 -17.79 41.73 -8.15
#